data_AF-A0A959V7F7-F1
#
_entry.id   AF-A0A959V7F7-F1
#
_cell.length_a   1.000
_cell.length_b   1.000
_cell.length_c   1.000
_cell.angle_alpha   90.00
_cell.angle_beta   90.00
_cell.angle_gamma   90.00
#
_symmetry.space_group_name_H-M   'P 1'
#
loop_
_entity.id
_entity.type
_entity.pdbx_description
1 polymer ?
#
loop_
_entity_poly.entity_id
_entity_poly.type
_entity_poly.pdbx_seq_one_letter_code
_entity_poly.pdbx_strand_id
1 'polypeptide(L)'
;VIAAPDRHYTFDRRRGNTPFGQLLDQHRRGVTTVSDEQYIDLIAAVHPQVMREGSAALDRALTDMRRRREHAHVWDSDAFEDFLQRAMAHLGVNADLLHRSVGRENALEHFSVWRKHAVNGRELAA
;
A
#
# COMPACT_ATOMS: atom_id res chain seq x y z
N VAL A 1 8.47 11.94 -6.08
CA VAL A 1 7.25 11.55 -6.82
C VAL A 1 6.78 10.25 -6.21
N ILE A 2 5.49 10.12 -5.91
CA ILE A 2 4.89 8.92 -5.32
C ILE A 2 3.60 8.64 -6.06
N ALA A 3 3.42 7.38 -6.47
CA ALA A 3 2.21 6.91 -7.11
C ALA A 3 1.78 5.57 -6.48
N ALA A 4 0.48 5.37 -6.35
CA ALA A 4 -0.07 4.09 -5.92
C ALA A 4 -1.45 3.85 -6.57
N PRO A 5 -1.75 2.60 -7.00
CA PRO A 5 -2.99 2.32 -7.69
C PRO A 5 -4.20 2.64 -6.82
N ASP A 6 -5.22 3.23 -7.44
CA ASP A 6 -6.50 3.44 -6.77
C ASP A 6 -7.34 2.19 -6.95
N ARG A 7 -7.69 1.54 -5.85
CA ARG A 7 -8.41 0.27 -5.86
C ARG A 7 -9.71 0.31 -6.66
N HIS A 8 -10.36 1.46 -6.82
CA HIS A 8 -11.59 1.55 -7.59
C HIS A 8 -11.39 1.27 -9.09
N TYR A 9 -10.16 1.39 -9.57
CA TYR A 9 -9.78 1.25 -10.98
C TYR A 9 -8.88 0.04 -11.24
N THR A 10 -8.61 -0.78 -10.23
CA THR A 10 -7.82 -2.03 -10.38
C THR A 10 -8.61 -3.27 -10.00
N PHE A 11 -7.96 -4.43 -10.07
CA PHE A 11 -8.51 -5.69 -9.58
C PHE A 11 -8.80 -5.68 -8.07
N ASP A 12 -8.29 -4.69 -7.33
CA ASP A 12 -8.49 -4.52 -5.89
C ASP A 12 -9.85 -3.90 -5.51
N ARG A 13 -10.73 -3.63 -6.49
CA ARG A 13 -12.03 -2.96 -6.30
C ARG A 13 -12.91 -3.57 -5.21
N ARG A 14 -12.76 -4.86 -4.92
CA ARG A 14 -13.54 -5.57 -3.88
C ARG A 14 -12.90 -5.58 -2.49
N ARG A 15 -11.64 -5.16 -2.36
CA ARG A 15 -10.91 -5.17 -1.07
C ARG A 15 -11.31 -3.96 -0.22
N GLY A 16 -11.02 -3.97 1.08
CA GLY A 16 -11.16 -2.78 1.92
C GLY A 16 -9.84 -2.01 1.97
N ASN A 17 -9.87 -0.68 2.18
CA ASN A 17 -8.64 0.09 2.39
C ASN A 17 -7.83 -0.47 3.56
N THR A 18 -6.51 -0.47 3.44
CA THR A 18 -5.59 -0.78 4.53
C THR A 18 -5.57 0.40 5.51
N PRO A 19 -5.98 0.22 6.78
CA PRO A 19 -6.01 1.32 7.74
C PRO A 19 -4.60 1.77 8.13
N PHE A 20 -4.41 3.08 8.33
CA PHE A 20 -3.14 3.64 8.80
C PHE A 20 -2.65 3.00 10.11
N GLY A 21 -3.56 2.71 11.05
CA GLY A 21 -3.21 2.08 12.33
C GLY A 21 -2.56 0.71 12.16
N GLN A 22 -3.00 -0.08 11.17
CA GLN A 22 -2.40 -1.37 10.85
C GLN A 22 -0.97 -1.19 10.31
N LEU A 23 -0.76 -0.23 9.40
CA LEU A 23 0.56 0.07 8.84
C LEU A 23 1.53 0.56 9.91
N LEU A 24 1.06 1.40 10.83
CA LEU A 24 1.85 1.90 11.93
C LEU A 24 2.26 0.79 12.92
N ASP A 25 1.35 -0.14 13.24
CA ASP A 25 1.67 -1.31 14.07
C ASP A 25 2.73 -2.19 13.38
N GLN A 26 2.54 -2.50 12.09
CA GLN A 26 3.48 -3.27 11.29
C GLN A 26 4.86 -2.60 11.26
N HIS A 27 4.91 -1.28 11.07
CA HIS A 27 6.16 -0.52 11.07
C HIS A 27 6.87 -0.59 12.43
N ARG A 28 6.15 -0.35 13.54
CA ARG A 28 6.70 -0.41 14.90
C ARG A 28 7.25 -1.78 15.26
N ARG A 29 6.64 -2.84 14.74
CA ARG A 29 7.07 -4.23 14.93
C ARG A 29 8.17 -4.67 13.97
N GLY A 30 8.62 -3.80 13.06
CA GLY A 30 9.64 -4.14 12.06
C GLY A 30 9.19 -5.21 11.08
N VAL A 31 7.89 -5.30 10.77
CA VAL A 31 7.37 -6.25 9.77
C VAL A 31 7.91 -5.87 8.40
N THR A 32 8.65 -6.79 7.78
CA THR A 32 9.30 -6.60 6.47
C THR A 32 8.82 -7.60 5.42
N THR A 33 7.96 -8.54 5.81
CA THR A 33 7.39 -9.56 4.94
C THR A 33 5.87 -9.56 5.04
N VAL A 34 5.21 -9.84 3.92
CA VAL A 34 3.77 -10.07 3.87
C VAL A 34 3.51 -11.50 4.36
N SER A 35 2.54 -11.67 5.27
CA SER A 35 2.17 -12.98 5.78
C SER A 35 1.24 -13.73 4.81
N ASP A 36 1.16 -15.06 4.96
CA ASP A 36 0.26 -15.87 4.14
C ASP A 36 -1.20 -15.47 4.36
N GLU A 37 -1.59 -15.09 5.57
CA GLU A 37 -2.95 -14.59 5.88
C GLU A 37 -3.29 -13.34 5.05
N GLN A 38 -2.36 -12.40 4.93
CA GLN A 38 -2.56 -11.21 4.10
C GLN A 38 -2.69 -11.57 2.62
N TYR A 39 -1.94 -12.57 2.14
CA TYR A 39 -2.11 -13.07 0.77
C TYR A 39 -3.41 -13.85 0.58
N ILE A 40 -3.88 -14.59 1.58
CA ILE A 40 -5.18 -15.29 1.52
C ILE A 40 -6.31 -14.26 1.36
N ASP A 41 -6.29 -13.16 2.12
CA ASP A 41 -7.29 -12.09 1.98
C ASP A 41 -7.28 -11.47 0.57
N LEU A 42 -6.08 -11.26 0.00
CA LEU A 42 -5.91 -10.81 -1.37
C LEU A 42 -6.47 -11.82 -2.38
N ILE A 43 -6.10 -13.09 -2.26
CA ILE A 43 -6.53 -14.18 -3.15
C ILE A 43 -8.05 -14.33 -3.10
N ALA A 44 -8.66 -14.29 -1.92
CA ALA A 44 -10.10 -14.39 -1.75
C ALA A 44 -10.85 -13.26 -2.47
N ALA A 45 -10.28 -12.04 -2.48
CA ALA A 45 -10.90 -10.90 -3.14
C ALA A 45 -10.72 -10.90 -4.67
N VAL A 46 -9.53 -11.27 -5.16
CA VAL A 46 -9.13 -11.12 -6.57
C VAL A 46 -9.32 -12.40 -7.39
N HIS A 47 -9.20 -13.56 -6.75
CA HIS A 47 -9.33 -14.88 -7.37
C HIS A 47 -10.23 -15.80 -6.54
N PRO A 48 -11.52 -15.44 -6.33
CA PRO A 48 -12.43 -16.20 -5.47
C PRO A 48 -12.63 -17.67 -5.91
N GLN A 49 -12.36 -18.00 -7.18
CA GLN A 49 -12.37 -19.38 -7.65
C GLN A 49 -11.31 -20.27 -6.95
N VAL A 50 -10.13 -19.72 -6.64
CA VAL A 50 -9.04 -20.45 -5.96
C VAL A 50 -9.52 -20.96 -4.60
N MET A 51 -10.35 -20.16 -3.90
CA MET A 51 -10.91 -20.54 -2.60
C MET A 51 -11.89 -21.73 -2.69
N ARG A 52 -12.44 -22.02 -3.88
CA ARG A 52 -13.38 -23.14 -4.11
C ARG A 52 -12.68 -24.40 -4.63
N GLU A 53 -11.50 -24.26 -5.21
CA GLU A 53 -10.74 -25.35 -5.84
C GLU A 53 -9.95 -26.20 -4.82
N GLY A 54 -9.87 -25.76 -3.56
CA GLY A 54 -9.23 -26.48 -2.46
C GLY A 54 -7.77 -26.12 -2.22
N SER A 55 -7.14 -26.80 -1.26
CA SER A 55 -5.82 -26.43 -0.71
C SER A 55 -4.70 -26.39 -1.75
N ALA A 56 -4.64 -27.37 -2.66
CA ALA A 56 -3.58 -27.42 -3.67
C ALA A 56 -3.60 -26.20 -4.62
N ALA A 57 -4.77 -25.64 -4.92
CA ALA A 57 -4.88 -24.42 -5.72
C ALA A 57 -4.44 -23.18 -4.92
N LEU A 58 -4.83 -23.12 -3.64
CA LEU A 58 -4.42 -22.05 -2.73
C LEU A 58 -2.90 -22.03 -2.52
N ASP A 59 -2.26 -23.19 -2.35
CA ASP A 59 -0.80 -23.30 -2.15
C ASP A 59 -0.02 -22.80 -3.37
N ARG A 60 -0.50 -23.11 -4.58
CA ARG A 60 0.07 -22.57 -5.82
C ARG A 60 -0.10 -21.06 -5.90
N ALA A 61 -1.29 -20.56 -5.60
CA ALA A 61 -1.56 -19.12 -5.60
C ALA A 61 -0.68 -18.37 -4.58
N LEU A 62 -0.55 -18.88 -3.35
CA LEU A 62 0.35 -18.31 -2.32
C LEU A 62 1.80 -18.28 -2.78
N THR A 63 2.26 -19.37 -3.41
CA THR A 63 3.61 -19.44 -3.98
C THR A 63 3.83 -18.40 -5.07
N ASP A 64 2.85 -18.22 -5.95
CA ASP A 64 2.89 -17.22 -7.02
C ASP A 64 2.86 -15.78 -6.50
N MET A 65 2.05 -15.50 -5.47
CA MET A 65 1.97 -14.18 -4.84
C MET A 65 3.28 -13.81 -4.13
N ARG A 66 3.84 -14.75 -3.35
CA ARG A 66 5.15 -14.56 -2.70
C ARG A 66 6.26 -14.31 -3.72
N ARG A 67 6.28 -15.09 -4.82
CA ARG A 67 7.29 -14.93 -5.89
C ARG A 67 7.23 -13.54 -6.52
N ARG A 68 6.02 -13.02 -6.78
CA ARG A 68 5.82 -11.69 -7.36
C ARG A 68 5.97 -10.54 -6.38
N ARG A 69 6.00 -10.84 -5.06
CA ARG A 69 5.92 -9.84 -3.99
C ARG A 69 4.71 -8.94 -4.19
N GLU A 70 3.57 -9.57 -4.48
CA GLU A 70 2.33 -8.86 -4.78
C GLU A 70 1.97 -7.92 -3.62
N HIS A 71 1.46 -6.72 -3.92
CA HIS A 71 1.16 -5.74 -2.88
C HIS A 71 -0.02 -6.20 -2.02
N ALA A 72 0.25 -6.35 -0.72
CA ALA A 72 -0.77 -6.72 0.25
C ALA A 72 -1.57 -5.51 0.75
N HIS A 73 -1.02 -4.30 0.66
CA HIS A 73 -1.71 -3.09 1.06
C HIS A 73 -2.51 -2.51 -0.11
N VAL A 74 -3.63 -1.88 0.19
CA VAL A 74 -4.61 -1.42 -0.79
C VAL A 74 -5.30 -0.16 -0.27
N TRP A 75 -5.66 0.74 -1.18
CA TRP A 75 -6.21 2.05 -0.86
C TRP A 75 -6.95 2.62 -2.06
N ASP A 76 -7.93 3.49 -1.79
CA ASP A 76 -8.35 4.51 -2.75
C ASP A 76 -7.42 5.74 -2.63
N SER A 77 -7.57 6.70 -3.53
CA SER A 77 -6.69 7.86 -3.56
C SER A 77 -6.74 8.70 -2.27
N ASP A 78 -7.92 8.86 -1.66
CA ASP A 78 -8.08 9.68 -0.45
C ASP A 78 -7.42 9.01 0.76
N ALA A 79 -7.60 7.70 0.92
CA ALA A 79 -6.96 6.92 1.98
C ALA A 79 -5.44 6.82 1.80
N PHE A 80 -4.94 6.77 0.56
CA PHE A 80 -3.51 6.79 0.29
C PHE A 80 -2.88 8.15 0.61
N GLU A 81 -3.55 9.25 0.27
CA GLU A 81 -3.09 10.60 0.62
C GLU A 81 -3.04 10.79 2.15
N ASP A 82 -4.07 10.36 2.88
CA ASP A 82 -4.11 10.38 4.35
C ASP A 82 -2.97 9.55 4.95
N PHE A 83 -2.74 8.32 4.44
CA PHE A 83 -1.59 7.50 4.84
C PHE A 83 -0.27 8.25 4.64
N LEU A 84 -0.05 8.83 3.46
CA LEU A 84 1.20 9.48 3.11
C LEU A 84 1.47 10.69 4.02
N GLN A 85 0.46 11.54 4.24
CA GLN A 85 0.58 12.70 5.13
C GLN A 85 0.89 12.28 6.57
N ARG A 86 0.20 11.27 7.10
CA ARG A 86 0.45 10.75 8.45
C ARG A 86 1.80 10.08 8.57
N ALA A 87 2.24 9.35 7.55
CA ALA A 87 3.55 8.73 7.52
C ALA A 87 4.66 9.79 7.50
N MET A 88 4.53 10.84 6.69
CA MET A 88 5.47 11.95 6.68
C MET A 88 5.55 12.65 8.03
N ALA A 89 4.40 12.94 8.67
CA ALA A 89 4.37 13.50 10.02
C ALA A 89 5.02 12.57 11.05
N HIS A 90 4.73 11.27 11.01
CA HIS A 90 5.31 10.27 11.91
C HIS A 90 6.83 10.16 11.77
N LEU A 91 7.34 10.25 10.54
CA LEU A 91 8.76 10.13 10.22
C LEU A 91 9.52 11.47 10.26
N GLY A 92 8.86 12.57 10.62
CA GLY A 92 9.47 13.91 10.63
C GLY A 92 9.88 14.41 9.25
N VAL A 93 9.23 13.93 8.18
CA VAL A 93 9.48 14.36 6.81
C VAL A 93 8.70 15.65 6.55
N ASN A 94 9.43 16.75 6.34
CA ASN A 94 8.85 18.02 5.93
C ASN A 94 8.89 18.14 4.40
N ALA A 95 7.72 18.31 3.76
CA ALA A 95 7.60 18.42 2.32
C ALA A 95 6.33 19.19 1.90
N ASP A 96 6.42 19.92 0.79
CA ASP A 96 5.27 20.59 0.18
C ASP A 96 4.72 19.76 -0.98
N LEU A 97 3.39 19.66 -1.07
CA LEU A 97 2.71 19.09 -2.24
C LEU A 97 2.79 20.07 -3.41
N LEU A 98 3.45 19.69 -4.50
CA LEU A 98 3.55 20.49 -5.72
C LEU A 98 2.48 20.13 -6.76
N HIS A 99 2.13 18.85 -6.84
CA HIS A 99 1.16 18.35 -7.81
C HIS A 99 0.45 17.12 -7.26
N ARG A 100 -0.83 16.98 -7.62
CA ARG A 100 -1.68 15.85 -7.29
C ARG A 100 -2.60 15.55 -8.49
N SER A 101 -2.77 14.27 -8.77
CA SER A 101 -3.81 13.72 -9.63
C SER A 101 -4.34 12.44 -8.99
N VAL A 102 -5.66 12.28 -8.89
CA VAL A 102 -6.27 11.14 -8.19
C VAL A 102 -7.07 10.25 -9.11
N GLY A 103 -7.40 9.05 -8.64
CA GLY A 103 -8.14 8.03 -9.39
C GLY A 103 -9.43 8.56 -10.02
N ARG A 104 -10.19 9.42 -9.33
CA ARG A 104 -11.41 10.05 -9.91
C ARG A 104 -11.15 10.99 -11.10
N GLU A 105 -9.92 11.48 -11.27
CA GLU A 105 -9.52 12.39 -12.34
C GLU A 105 -8.81 11.65 -13.48
N ASN A 106 -7.96 10.67 -13.14
CA ASN A 106 -7.12 9.96 -14.11
C ASN A 106 -7.57 8.51 -14.38
N ALA A 107 -8.61 8.02 -13.69
CA ALA A 107 -9.16 6.67 -13.78
C ALA A 107 -8.13 5.54 -13.54
N LEU A 108 -7.10 5.81 -12.74
CA LEU A 108 -5.97 4.89 -12.58
C LEU A 108 -5.43 4.84 -11.13
N GLU A 109 -4.91 5.97 -10.63
CA GLU A 109 -4.05 5.98 -9.46
C GLU A 109 -4.09 7.29 -8.68
N HIS A 110 -3.62 7.25 -7.44
CA HIS A 110 -3.11 8.45 -6.80
C HIS A 110 -1.70 8.72 -7.32
N PHE A 111 -1.47 9.90 -7.85
CA PHE A 111 -0.18 10.39 -8.30
C PHE A 111 0.12 11.73 -7.63
N SER A 112 1.28 11.86 -7.00
CA SER A 112 1.66 13.10 -6.33
C SER A 112 3.16 13.41 -6.42
N VAL A 113 3.45 14.71 -6.52
CA VAL A 113 4.81 15.25 -6.53
C VAL A 113 4.99 16.10 -5.28
N TRP A 114 5.98 15.73 -4.48
CA TRP A 114 6.30 16.42 -3.23
C TRP A 114 7.71 17.00 -3.31
N ARG A 115 7.88 18.23 -2.82
CA ARG A 115 9.17 18.87 -2.60
C ARG A 115 9.58 18.65 -1.17
N LYS A 116 10.54 17.76 -0.93
CA LYS A 116 11.13 17.57 0.39
C LYS A 116 11.99 18.79 0.75
N HIS A 117 11.79 19.32 1.95
CA HIS A 117 12.64 20.38 2.50
C HIS A 117 13.90 19.79 3.11
N ALA A 118 15.00 20.52 3.00
CA ALA A 118 16.20 20.19 3.77
C ALA A 118 15.87 20.31 5.26
N VAL A 119 16.30 19.33 6.05
CA VAL A 119 16.27 19.48 7.50
C VAL A 119 17.35 20.51 7.83
N ASN A 120 16.96 21.70 8.29
CA ASN A 120 17.92 22.73 8.69
C ASN A 120 18.69 22.26 9.94
N GLY A 121 19.90 21.73 9.74
CA GLY A 121 20.95 21.52 10.75
C GLY A 121 20.99 20.14 11.42
N ARG A 122 22.12 19.42 11.22
CA ARG A 122 22.80 18.34 12.01
C ARG A 122 21.93 17.37 12.85
N GLU A 123 22.16 16.07 12.94
CA GLU A 123 23.31 15.16 12.75
C GLU A 123 22.71 13.73 12.63
N LEU A 124 23.38 12.75 12.03
CA LEU A 124 24.07 11.73 12.83
C LEU A 124 25.21 11.13 12.02
N ALA A 125 26.40 11.25 12.58
CA ALA A 125 27.43 10.24 12.42
C ALA A 125 26.89 8.90 12.94
N ALA A 126 27.09 7.85 12.16
CA ALA A 126 27.26 6.47 12.58
C ALA A 126 28.09 5.75 11.51
#